data_AF-A0AA38F2I1-F1
#
_entry.id   AF-A0AA38F2I1-F1
#
_cell.length_a   1.000
_cell.length_b   1.000
_cell.length_c   1.000
_cell.angle_alpha   90.00
_cell.angle_beta   90.00
_cell.angle_gamma   90.00
#
_symmetry.space_group_name_H-M   'P 1'
#
loop_
_entity.id
_entity.type
_entity.pdbx_description
1 polymer ?
#
loop_
_entity_poly.entity_id
_entity_poly.type
_entity_poly.pdbx_seq_one_letter_code
_entity_poly.pdbx_strand_id
1 'polypeptide(L)'
;RLRLIEVFDVQKLQMRYANSFIGGPNTAATFVAVYAVCGPTFPGSYDADRGIYTLFYPGLSFAFPIPPLYKEYLLERKAELPLEFPDGTTPVTSRVCIYDKSSGGGIGVGVGALLKKAMPPPLSAGSLYMEVVHAKLDNELWFTVGGQHIPFGASPQDVWSELGLPCGIHQKQVDQMMIHSAVDARPKTSMCRDYFYNYFTRGLDILFDGQTHKIKKFVLHTNFPGHADFNSYVKCNFVIQCLPSFTEQDEASTREHRITPNTKWNQVQELLGDAGRAAIQTQGSTINPFGSTFVYGYRNIAFE
;
A
#
# COMPACT_ATOMS: atom_id res chain seq x y z
N ARG A 1 0.47 -1.35 18.16
CA ARG A 1 0.37 0.06 18.63
C ARG A 1 0.94 0.96 17.54
N LEU A 2 0.20 2.00 17.14
CA LEU A 2 0.63 2.99 16.17
C LEU A 2 1.86 3.75 16.71
N ARG A 3 2.95 3.81 15.93
CA ARG A 3 4.21 4.46 16.33
C ARG A 3 4.47 5.77 15.59
N LEU A 4 4.07 5.80 14.33
CA LEU A 4 4.38 6.86 13.39
C LEU A 4 3.26 6.98 12.34
N ILE A 5 2.90 8.21 12.01
CA ILE A 5 2.10 8.58 10.85
C ILE A 5 2.99 9.49 10.00
N GLU A 6 3.18 9.19 8.73
CA GLU A 6 3.85 10.07 7.77
C GLU A 6 2.86 10.55 6.72
N VAL A 7 2.82 11.85 6.50
CA VAL A 7 2.03 12.48 5.43
C VAL A 7 2.99 13.07 4.42
N PHE A 8 2.96 12.55 3.19
CA PHE A 8 3.82 13.00 2.08
C PHE A 8 3.14 14.05 1.19
N ASP A 9 1.82 13.99 1.03
CA ASP A 9 1.06 14.98 0.27
C ASP A 9 0.48 16.05 1.20
N VAL A 10 1.36 16.94 1.66
CA VAL A 10 0.98 17.98 2.63
C VAL A 10 0.07 19.04 2.01
N GLN A 11 0.01 19.15 0.68
CA GLN A 11 -0.92 20.06 0.00
C GLN A 11 -2.38 19.65 0.21
N LYS A 12 -2.65 18.35 0.39
CA LYS A 12 -3.99 17.85 0.72
C LYS A 12 -4.29 17.88 2.23
N LEU A 13 -3.31 18.25 3.06
CA LEU A 13 -3.45 18.27 4.51
C LEU A 13 -3.61 19.71 5.01
N GLN A 14 -4.81 20.06 5.45
CA GLN A 14 -5.03 21.27 6.22
C GLN A 14 -4.85 20.97 7.71
N MET A 15 -3.81 21.55 8.32
CA MET A 15 -3.54 21.45 9.74
C MET A 15 -4.06 22.69 10.46
N ARG A 16 -4.53 22.50 11.70
CA ARG A 16 -4.93 23.61 12.58
C ARG A 16 -4.21 23.49 13.91
N TYR A 17 -3.58 24.58 14.32
CA TYR A 17 -2.97 24.71 15.64
C TYR A 17 -3.59 25.93 16.33
N ALA A 18 -4.27 25.69 17.46
CA ALA A 18 -5.14 26.67 18.08
C ALA A 18 -6.12 27.31 17.06
N ASN A 19 -6.00 28.61 16.79
CA ASN A 19 -6.85 29.34 15.84
C ASN A 19 -6.19 29.58 14.47
N SER A 20 -5.00 29.03 14.24
CA SER A 20 -4.20 29.25 13.04
C SER A 20 -4.22 28.00 12.15
N PHE A 21 -4.27 28.21 10.84
CA PHE A 21 -4.22 27.14 9.84
C PHE A 21 -2.86 27.08 9.17
N ILE A 22 -2.39 25.88 8.85
CA ILE A 22 -1.14 25.62 8.15
C ILE A 22 -1.41 24.57 7.07
N GLY A 23 -0.96 24.83 5.85
CA GLY A 23 -1.13 23.89 4.75
C GLY A 23 -2.56 23.86 4.18
N GLY A 24 -2.78 22.95 3.24
CA GLY A 24 -4.03 22.76 2.53
C GLY A 24 -3.95 23.18 1.06
N PRO A 25 -5.05 22.99 0.29
CA PRO A 25 -5.03 23.11 -1.16
C PRO A 25 -4.67 24.51 -1.67
N ASN A 26 -4.98 25.54 -0.87
CA ASN A 26 -4.82 26.95 -1.24
C ASN A 26 -3.65 27.63 -0.52
N THR A 27 -3.03 26.96 0.45
CA THR A 27 -2.01 27.57 1.32
C THR A 27 -0.85 26.61 1.51
N ALA A 28 0.33 26.98 1.04
CA ALA A 28 1.53 26.18 1.27
C ALA A 28 1.93 26.20 2.75
N ALA A 29 2.30 25.04 3.29
CA ALA A 29 2.91 24.94 4.61
C ALA A 29 4.42 25.26 4.52
N THR A 30 4.73 26.55 4.41
CA THR A 30 6.11 27.05 4.31
C THR A 30 6.83 26.98 5.66
N PHE A 31 8.17 27.02 5.63
CA PHE A 31 8.99 27.05 6.83
C PHE A 31 8.61 28.23 7.73
N VAL A 32 8.50 29.44 7.16
CA VAL A 32 8.10 30.65 7.89
C VAL A 32 6.71 30.49 8.51
N ALA A 33 5.72 29.96 7.77
CA ALA A 33 4.38 29.78 8.29
C ALA A 33 4.33 28.76 9.44
N VAL A 34 5.04 27.64 9.30
CA VAL A 34 5.17 26.63 10.36
C VAL A 34 5.83 27.24 11.60
N TYR A 35 6.94 27.97 11.41
CA TYR A 35 7.67 28.58 12.50
C TYR A 35 6.86 29.69 13.21
N ALA A 36 6.10 30.49 12.46
CA ALA A 36 5.23 31.53 13.01
C ALA A 36 4.06 30.96 13.83
N VAL A 37 3.48 29.83 13.40
CA VAL A 37 2.33 29.23 14.08
C VAL A 37 2.74 28.33 15.24
N CYS A 38 3.74 27.47 15.05
CA CYS A 38 4.20 26.54 16.08
C CYS A 38 5.18 27.18 17.08
N GLY A 39 5.74 28.35 16.73
CA GLY A 39 6.70 29.07 17.55
C GLY A 39 8.13 28.54 17.44
N PRO A 40 9.06 29.19 18.17
CA PRO A 40 10.46 28.82 18.16
C PRO A 40 10.65 27.41 18.72
N THR A 41 11.56 26.67 18.09
CA THR A 41 11.99 25.34 18.52
C THR A 41 13.52 25.28 18.53
N PHE A 42 14.08 24.17 19.00
CA PHE A 42 15.51 23.90 18.82
C PHE A 42 15.87 23.99 17.32
N PRO A 43 17.08 24.45 16.96
CA PRO A 43 17.55 24.39 15.59
C PRO A 43 17.30 23.00 15.01
N GLY A 44 16.70 22.95 13.83
CA GLY A 44 16.40 21.70 13.14
C GLY A 44 17.66 20.94 12.75
N SER A 45 17.50 19.79 12.11
CA SER A 45 18.64 19.02 11.58
C SER A 45 18.63 19.01 10.06
N TYR A 46 19.73 19.42 9.44
CA TYR A 46 19.95 19.25 8.00
C TYR A 46 20.61 17.89 7.71
N ASP A 47 19.96 17.11 6.84
CA ASP A 47 20.53 15.91 6.23
C ASP A 47 21.09 16.29 4.86
N ALA A 48 22.42 16.37 4.76
CA ALA A 48 23.13 16.81 3.57
C ALA A 48 23.12 15.79 2.42
N ASP A 49 22.89 14.51 2.74
CA ASP A 49 22.80 13.42 1.75
C ASP A 49 21.43 13.44 1.07
N ARG A 50 20.38 13.68 1.86
CA ARG A 50 18.99 13.79 1.35
C ARG A 50 18.63 15.19 0.88
N GLY A 51 19.39 16.21 1.28
CA GLY A 51 19.05 17.61 1.04
C GLY A 51 17.79 18.05 1.79
N ILE A 52 17.54 17.52 2.98
CA ILE A 52 16.31 17.78 3.75
C ILE A 52 16.65 18.43 5.09
N TYR A 53 16.03 19.57 5.36
CA TYR A 53 16.04 20.20 6.68
C TYR A 53 14.80 19.80 7.48
N THR A 54 14.98 19.29 8.70
CA THR A 54 13.85 18.83 9.53
C THR A 54 13.69 19.69 10.77
N LEU A 55 12.52 20.30 10.95
CA LEU A 55 12.09 20.93 12.20
C LEU A 55 11.38 19.91 13.09
N PHE A 56 11.70 19.94 14.38
CA PHE A 56 11.14 19.00 15.36
C PHE A 56 10.35 19.73 16.44
N TYR A 57 9.21 19.15 16.78
CA TYR A 57 8.34 19.52 17.89
C TYR A 57 7.98 18.26 18.69
N PRO A 58 7.53 18.37 19.94
CA PRO A 58 7.13 17.21 20.72
C PRO A 58 6.02 16.38 20.01
N GLY A 59 6.40 15.23 19.45
CA GLY A 59 5.52 14.31 18.73
C GLY A 59 5.18 14.71 17.29
N LEU A 60 5.86 15.71 16.72
CA LEU A 60 5.60 16.25 15.39
C LEU A 60 6.91 16.67 14.71
N SER A 61 7.05 16.48 13.41
CA SER A 61 8.16 17.07 12.64
C SER A 61 7.74 17.46 11.24
N PHE A 62 8.42 18.48 10.71
CA PHE A 62 8.24 18.98 9.35
C PHE A 62 9.55 18.87 8.59
N ALA A 63 9.51 18.26 7.40
CA ALA A 63 10.68 18.07 6.55
C ALA A 63 10.59 18.97 5.33
N PHE A 64 11.58 19.84 5.18
CA PHE A 64 11.69 20.84 4.14
C PHE A 64 12.83 20.45 3.19
N PRO A 65 12.54 20.12 1.92
CA PRO A 65 13.57 19.88 0.93
C PRO A 65 14.28 21.21 0.64
N ILE A 66 15.60 21.16 0.61
CA ILE A 66 16.46 22.31 0.31
C ILE A 66 16.98 22.10 -1.11
N PRO A 67 16.69 23.02 -2.05
CA PRO A 67 17.25 22.96 -3.39
C PRO A 67 18.78 22.84 -3.36
N PRO A 68 19.40 22.01 -4.23
CA PRO A 68 20.85 21.80 -4.23
C PRO A 68 21.66 23.10 -4.33
N LEU A 69 21.12 24.11 -5.01
CA LEU A 69 21.75 25.42 -5.17
C LEU A 69 21.91 26.22 -3.86
N TYR A 70 21.14 25.88 -2.82
CA TYR A 70 21.21 26.50 -1.49
C TYR A 70 21.93 25.62 -0.45
N LYS A 71 22.53 24.50 -0.88
CA LYS A 71 23.23 23.56 0.01
C LYS A 71 24.44 24.21 0.69
N GLU A 72 25.30 24.88 -0.07
CA GLU A 72 26.51 25.53 0.46
C GLU A 72 26.14 26.69 1.39
N TYR A 73 25.18 27.52 0.97
CA TYR A 73 24.63 28.61 1.79
C TYR A 73 24.18 28.15 3.18
N LEU A 74 23.48 27.01 3.26
CA LEU A 74 23.01 26.47 4.53
C LEU A 74 24.15 25.84 5.38
N LEU A 75 25.13 25.22 4.72
CA LEU A 75 26.28 24.60 5.38
C LEU A 75 27.28 25.61 5.93
N GLU A 76 27.40 26.79 5.32
CA GLU A 76 28.21 27.90 5.82
C GLU A 76 27.56 28.54 7.05
N ARG A 77 26.23 28.62 7.07
CA ARG A 77 25.43 29.24 8.13
C ARG A 77 24.84 28.22 9.11
N LYS A 78 25.64 27.24 9.55
CA LYS A 78 25.21 26.07 10.38
C LYS A 78 24.30 26.36 11.58
N ALA A 79 24.25 27.59 12.07
CA ALA A 79 23.44 28.00 13.22
C ALA A 79 22.17 28.81 12.86
N GLU A 80 21.96 29.17 11.59
CA GLU A 80 20.82 29.96 11.14
C GLU A 80 19.68 29.08 10.61
N LEU A 81 18.45 29.49 10.90
CA LEU A 81 17.26 28.82 10.38
C LEU A 81 17.04 29.20 8.90
N PRO A 82 16.70 28.24 8.02
CA PRO A 82 16.36 28.54 6.63
C PRO A 82 14.95 29.12 6.52
N LEU A 83 14.73 30.29 7.13
CA LEU A 83 13.46 31.02 7.04
C LEU A 83 13.21 31.42 5.59
N GLU A 84 14.19 32.06 4.98
CA GLU A 84 14.15 32.52 3.59
C GLU A 84 15.49 32.22 2.90
N PHE A 85 15.42 31.85 1.63
CA PHE A 85 16.55 31.71 0.74
C PHE A 85 16.97 33.08 0.19
N PRO A 86 18.20 33.23 -0.36
CA PRO A 86 18.68 34.47 -0.96
C PRO A 86 17.79 35.06 -2.07
N ASP A 87 16.95 34.25 -2.72
CA ASP A 87 15.99 34.68 -3.73
C ASP A 87 14.65 35.19 -3.15
N GLY A 88 14.52 35.22 -1.81
CA GLY A 88 13.29 35.60 -1.10
C GLY A 88 12.24 34.49 -1.02
N THR A 89 12.52 33.30 -1.53
CA THR A 89 11.62 32.15 -1.40
C THR A 89 11.83 31.44 -0.06
N THR A 90 10.83 30.67 0.38
CA THR A 90 10.89 29.93 1.65
C THR A 90 10.68 28.43 1.39
N PRO A 91 11.41 27.54 2.09
CA PRO A 91 11.21 26.10 1.93
C PRO A 91 9.75 25.71 2.20
N VAL A 92 9.19 24.84 1.35
CA VAL A 92 7.84 24.29 1.54
C VAL A 92 7.94 22.90 2.13
N THR A 93 7.14 22.58 3.15
CA THR A 93 7.17 21.24 3.74
C THR A 93 6.77 20.19 2.71
N SER A 94 7.57 19.13 2.63
CA SER A 94 7.31 17.95 1.78
C SER A 94 6.77 16.77 2.57
N ARG A 95 6.96 16.78 3.89
CA ARG A 95 6.54 15.67 4.74
C ARG A 95 6.30 16.12 6.17
N VAL A 96 5.20 15.64 6.73
CA VAL A 96 4.84 15.80 8.14
C VAL A 96 4.86 14.44 8.82
N CYS A 97 5.56 14.31 9.93
CA CYS A 97 5.58 13.08 10.72
C CYS A 97 4.93 13.33 12.08
N ILE A 98 4.00 12.47 12.49
CA ILE A 98 3.39 12.45 13.82
C ILE A 98 3.84 11.17 14.50
N TYR A 99 4.41 11.27 15.70
CA TYR A 99 4.98 10.12 16.40
C TYR A 99 4.73 10.21 17.91
N ASP A 100 4.69 9.04 18.55
CA ASP A 100 4.41 8.97 19.97
C ASP A 100 5.56 9.51 20.82
N LYS A 101 5.25 10.53 21.65
CA LYS A 101 6.18 11.10 22.63
C LYS A 101 6.50 10.16 23.79
N SER A 102 5.60 9.22 24.11
CA SER A 102 5.74 8.35 25.28
C SER A 102 6.77 7.23 25.07
N SER A 103 7.13 6.99 23.81
CA SER A 103 7.99 5.89 23.41
C SER A 103 9.48 6.10 23.71
N GLY A 104 9.93 7.23 24.29
CA GLY A 104 11.20 7.23 25.04
C GLY A 104 12.02 8.51 25.04
N GLY A 105 12.18 9.08 26.23
CA GLY A 105 13.32 9.93 26.56
C GLY A 105 13.06 10.75 27.80
N GLY A 106 13.85 10.55 28.85
CA GLY A 106 13.90 11.47 29.98
C GLY A 106 14.30 12.89 29.54
N ILE A 107 14.25 13.82 30.48
CA ILE A 107 14.71 15.21 30.31
C ILE A 107 16.10 15.19 29.66
N GLY A 108 16.23 15.69 28.41
CA GLY A 108 17.51 15.77 27.68
C GLY A 108 17.61 14.96 26.37
N VAL A 109 16.63 14.13 26.02
CA VAL A 109 16.63 13.45 24.70
C VAL A 109 16.17 14.42 23.61
N GLY A 110 17.05 14.72 22.64
CA GLY A 110 16.74 15.59 21.51
C GLY A 110 15.55 15.06 20.71
N VAL A 111 14.64 15.96 20.31
CA VAL A 111 13.36 15.62 19.68
C VAL A 111 13.52 14.75 18.41
N GLY A 112 14.63 14.90 17.67
CA GLY A 112 14.96 14.06 16.53
C GLY A 112 15.22 12.58 16.85
N ALA A 113 15.61 12.23 18.08
CA ALA A 113 15.78 10.84 18.50
C ALA A 113 14.44 10.10 18.68
N LEU A 114 13.37 10.82 19.04
CA LEU A 114 12.02 10.26 19.13
C LEU A 114 11.53 9.79 17.76
N LEU A 115 11.73 10.60 16.72
CA LEU A 115 11.41 10.22 15.34
C LEU A 115 12.19 8.97 14.93
N LYS A 116 13.52 8.94 15.14
CA LYS A 116 14.35 7.77 14.79
C LYS A 116 13.86 6.47 15.44
N LYS A 117 13.36 6.54 16.67
CA LYS A 117 12.78 5.38 17.37
C LYS A 117 11.41 4.98 16.84
N ALA A 118 10.63 5.95 16.38
CA ALA A 118 9.32 5.73 15.79
C ALA A 118 9.39 5.16 14.36
N MET A 119 10.51 5.35 13.66
CA MET A 119 10.74 4.79 12.33
C MET A 119 10.59 3.26 12.33
N PRO A 120 9.92 2.69 11.31
CA PRO A 120 9.89 1.24 11.16
C PRO A 120 11.32 0.72 10.93
N PRO A 121 11.66 -0.49 11.45
CA PRO A 121 12.93 -1.11 11.14
C PRO A 121 13.05 -1.35 9.63
N PRO A 122 14.27 -1.35 9.06
CA PRO A 122 14.46 -1.73 7.68
C PRO A 122 13.93 -3.15 7.45
N LEU A 123 13.41 -3.40 6.25
CA LEU A 123 13.02 -4.75 5.85
C LEU A 123 14.25 -5.66 5.88
N SER A 124 14.09 -6.89 6.35
CA SER A 124 15.15 -7.90 6.30
C SER A 124 15.53 -8.20 4.86
N ALA A 125 16.79 -8.57 4.61
CA ALA A 125 17.19 -9.10 3.32
C ALA A 125 16.30 -10.30 2.94
N GLY A 126 15.79 -10.32 1.70
CA GLY A 126 14.87 -11.35 1.22
C GLY A 126 13.42 -11.22 1.70
N SER A 127 13.04 -10.10 2.31
CA SER A 127 11.65 -9.85 2.73
C SER A 127 10.67 -9.93 1.54
N LEU A 128 9.63 -10.75 1.68
CA LEU A 128 8.55 -10.89 0.69
C LEU A 128 7.62 -9.67 0.64
N TYR A 129 7.71 -8.75 1.60
CA TYR A 129 6.81 -7.59 1.72
C TYR A 129 6.77 -6.71 0.45
N MET A 130 7.88 -6.60 -0.27
CA MET A 130 7.99 -5.84 -1.53
C MET A 130 8.14 -6.74 -2.75
N GLU A 131 7.92 -8.06 -2.61
CA GLU A 131 7.96 -8.97 -3.74
C GLU A 131 6.87 -8.60 -4.74
N VAL A 132 7.27 -8.50 -6.01
CA VAL A 132 6.34 -8.32 -7.12
C VAL A 132 5.84 -9.68 -7.57
N VAL A 133 4.52 -9.81 -7.74
CA VAL A 133 3.87 -11.04 -8.24
C VAL A 133 3.31 -10.77 -9.63
N HIS A 134 3.91 -11.38 -10.65
CA HIS A 134 3.42 -11.25 -12.01
C HIS A 134 2.28 -12.23 -12.25
N ALA A 135 1.12 -11.69 -12.61
CA ALA A 135 -0.06 -12.45 -12.93
C ALA A 135 -0.27 -12.47 -14.44
N LYS A 136 0.01 -13.62 -15.07
CA LYS A 136 -0.27 -13.86 -16.49
C LYS A 136 -1.64 -14.53 -16.58
N LEU A 137 -2.60 -13.82 -17.16
CA LEU A 137 -3.98 -14.29 -17.29
C LEU A 137 -4.04 -15.67 -17.98
N ASP A 138 -4.87 -16.57 -17.43
CA ASP A 138 -5.05 -17.95 -17.90
C ASP A 138 -3.78 -18.81 -17.99
N ASN A 139 -2.64 -18.33 -17.47
CA ASN A 139 -1.36 -19.03 -17.52
C ASN A 139 -0.81 -19.34 -16.12
N GLU A 140 -0.26 -18.35 -15.41
CA GLU A 140 0.48 -18.57 -14.16
C GLU A 140 0.61 -17.31 -13.28
N LEU A 141 0.92 -17.54 -12.00
CA LEU A 141 1.56 -16.54 -11.14
C LEU A 141 3.07 -16.78 -11.07
N TRP A 142 3.86 -15.72 -11.21
CA TRP A 142 5.31 -15.73 -11.06
C TRP A 142 5.76 -14.83 -9.91
N PHE A 143 6.52 -15.39 -8.96
CA PHE A 143 7.03 -14.72 -7.77
C PHE A 143 8.48 -14.28 -8.00
N THR A 144 8.75 -12.98 -7.90
CA THR A 144 10.05 -12.42 -8.32
C THR A 144 11.21 -12.66 -7.36
N VAL A 145 10.98 -12.85 -6.06
CA VAL A 145 12.06 -13.03 -5.09
C VAL A 145 12.55 -14.47 -5.09
N GLY A 146 11.64 -15.43 -5.10
CA GLY A 146 11.99 -16.86 -5.09
C GLY A 146 11.97 -17.55 -6.46
N GLY A 147 11.51 -16.87 -7.51
CA GLY A 147 11.46 -17.42 -8.87
C GLY A 147 10.42 -18.53 -9.06
N GLN A 148 9.47 -18.69 -8.14
CA GLN A 148 8.44 -19.73 -8.23
C GLN A 148 7.40 -19.41 -9.29
N HIS A 149 6.89 -20.46 -9.93
CA HIS A 149 5.83 -20.39 -10.94
C HIS A 149 4.66 -21.29 -10.53
N ILE A 150 3.45 -20.71 -10.42
CA ILE A 150 2.24 -21.44 -10.08
C ILE A 150 1.26 -21.35 -11.26
N PRO A 151 1.17 -22.39 -12.10
CA PRO A 151 0.23 -22.39 -13.22
C PRO A 151 -1.21 -22.56 -12.72
N PHE A 152 -2.17 -22.04 -13.50
CA PHE A 152 -3.57 -22.44 -13.31
C PHE A 152 -3.71 -23.96 -13.51
N GLY A 153 -4.61 -24.57 -12.74
CA GLY A 153 -4.74 -26.02 -12.74
C GLY A 153 -3.61 -26.78 -12.03
N ALA A 154 -2.68 -26.12 -11.32
CA ALA A 154 -1.77 -26.83 -10.43
C ALA A 154 -2.54 -27.57 -9.30
N SER A 155 -1.97 -28.64 -8.76
CA SER A 155 -2.50 -29.35 -7.58
C SER A 155 -2.03 -28.71 -6.26
N PRO A 156 -2.68 -29.00 -5.13
CA PRO A 156 -2.18 -28.61 -3.81
C PRO A 156 -0.73 -29.02 -3.56
N GLN A 157 -0.32 -30.19 -4.04
CA GLN A 157 1.05 -30.69 -3.88
C GLN A 157 2.06 -29.81 -4.63
N ASP A 158 1.73 -29.40 -5.86
CA ASP A 158 2.56 -28.49 -6.66
C ASP A 158 2.66 -27.11 -5.98
N VAL A 159 1.56 -26.62 -5.40
CA VAL A 159 1.58 -25.36 -4.65
C VAL A 159 2.44 -25.47 -3.40
N TRP A 160 2.40 -26.60 -2.69
CA TRP A 160 3.23 -26.80 -1.50
C TRP A 160 4.71 -26.94 -1.82
N SER A 161 5.08 -27.56 -2.94
CA SER A 161 6.48 -27.65 -3.34
C SER A 161 7.08 -26.28 -3.65
N GLU A 162 6.28 -25.35 -4.15
CA GLU A 162 6.72 -24.02 -4.54
C GLU A 162 6.60 -22.99 -3.40
N LEU A 163 5.42 -22.88 -2.78
CA LEU A 163 5.09 -21.84 -1.80
C LEU A 163 5.19 -22.32 -0.34
N GLY A 164 5.30 -23.62 -0.11
CA GLY A 164 5.18 -24.22 1.21
C GLY A 164 3.73 -24.33 1.69
N LEU A 165 3.57 -24.65 2.97
CA LEU A 165 2.25 -24.81 3.59
C LEU A 165 1.49 -23.46 3.64
N PRO A 166 0.17 -23.47 3.38
CA PRO A 166 -0.63 -22.28 3.54
C PRO A 166 -0.75 -21.89 5.01
N CYS A 167 -0.96 -20.60 5.25
CA CYS A 167 -1.20 -20.07 6.59
C CYS A 167 -2.59 -20.45 7.12
N GLY A 168 -3.57 -20.64 6.22
CA GLY A 168 -4.92 -21.04 6.55
C GLY A 168 -5.57 -21.86 5.44
N ILE A 169 -6.56 -22.68 5.80
CA ILE A 169 -7.36 -23.47 4.87
C ILE A 169 -8.84 -23.27 5.22
N HIS A 170 -9.64 -22.83 4.26
CA HIS A 170 -11.06 -22.57 4.46
C HIS A 170 -11.91 -23.23 3.38
N GLN A 171 -13.01 -23.87 3.77
CA GLN A 171 -13.98 -24.34 2.78
C GLN A 171 -14.80 -23.17 2.24
N LYS A 172 -14.98 -23.12 0.92
CA LYS A 172 -15.86 -22.12 0.31
C LYS A 172 -17.28 -22.36 0.81
N GLN A 173 -17.83 -21.38 1.52
CA GLN A 173 -19.23 -21.43 1.95
C GLN A 173 -20.14 -21.29 0.73
N VAL A 174 -21.25 -22.04 0.73
CA VAL A 174 -22.27 -21.91 -0.32
C VAL A 174 -23.07 -20.65 -0.02
N ASP A 175 -23.22 -19.81 -1.04
CA ASP A 175 -24.07 -18.63 -0.97
C ASP A 175 -25.48 -19.04 -0.50
N GLN A 176 -25.93 -18.49 0.63
CA GLN A 176 -27.26 -18.77 1.19
C GLN A 176 -28.39 -18.25 0.28
N MET A 177 -28.09 -17.53 -0.80
CA MET A 177 -29.08 -17.13 -1.82
C MET A 177 -29.24 -18.16 -2.96
N MET A 178 -28.39 -19.19 -3.05
CA MET A 178 -28.45 -20.22 -4.12
C MET A 178 -29.37 -21.42 -3.80
N ILE A 179 -30.08 -21.40 -2.68
CA ILE A 179 -30.98 -22.49 -2.26
C ILE A 179 -32.24 -22.59 -3.15
N HIS A 180 -32.52 -21.56 -3.96
CA HIS A 180 -33.65 -21.53 -4.89
C HIS A 180 -33.30 -21.93 -6.33
N SER A 181 -32.02 -22.18 -6.65
CA SER A 181 -31.62 -22.71 -7.96
C SER A 181 -31.83 -24.23 -7.98
N ALA A 182 -33.09 -24.64 -8.06
CA ALA A 182 -33.50 -26.02 -8.18
C ALA A 182 -33.33 -26.54 -9.61
N VAL A 183 -32.14 -27.07 -9.97
CA VAL A 183 -32.00 -28.06 -11.06
C VAL A 183 -30.80 -28.97 -10.76
N ASP A 184 -31.07 -30.08 -10.06
CA ASP A 184 -30.44 -31.41 -10.16
C ASP A 184 -30.38 -32.10 -8.80
N ALA A 185 -31.46 -32.80 -8.49
CA ALA A 185 -31.48 -33.85 -7.48
C ALA A 185 -30.69 -35.07 -8.00
N ARG A 186 -29.35 -34.97 -8.01
CA ARG A 186 -28.47 -36.15 -8.08
C ARG A 186 -28.09 -36.57 -6.66
N PRO A 187 -28.02 -37.88 -6.36
CA PRO A 187 -27.72 -38.35 -5.01
C PRO A 187 -26.35 -37.81 -4.58
N LYS A 188 -26.33 -37.13 -3.42
CA LYS A 188 -25.15 -36.57 -2.75
C LYS A 188 -24.18 -37.70 -2.35
N THR A 189 -23.46 -38.25 -3.32
CA THR A 189 -22.12 -38.78 -3.05
C THR A 189 -21.26 -37.58 -2.66
N SER A 190 -20.40 -37.74 -1.67
CA SER A 190 -19.56 -36.72 -1.04
C SER A 190 -18.77 -35.87 -2.07
N MET A 191 -19.40 -34.83 -2.63
CA MET A 191 -18.71 -33.83 -3.45
C MET A 191 -17.95 -32.93 -2.48
N CYS A 192 -16.63 -33.12 -2.41
CA CYS A 192 -15.77 -32.23 -1.64
C CYS A 192 -15.99 -30.81 -2.17
N ARG A 193 -16.16 -29.85 -1.27
CA ARG A 193 -16.44 -28.45 -1.62
C ARG A 193 -15.15 -27.80 -2.10
N ASP A 194 -15.27 -26.82 -2.98
CA ASP A 194 -14.16 -25.91 -3.28
C ASP A 194 -13.59 -25.35 -1.96
N TYR A 195 -12.28 -25.15 -1.91
CA TYR A 195 -11.59 -24.69 -0.71
C TYR A 195 -10.47 -23.73 -1.07
N PHE A 196 -10.12 -22.88 -0.12
CA PHE A 196 -9.08 -21.88 -0.23
C PHE A 196 -7.84 -22.30 0.56
N TYR A 197 -6.69 -22.05 -0.02
CA TYR A 197 -5.43 -21.92 0.69
C TYR A 197 -5.10 -20.43 0.82
N ASN A 198 -4.90 -19.97 2.05
CA ASN A 198 -4.59 -18.58 2.35
C ASN A 198 -3.10 -18.43 2.66
N TYR A 199 -2.41 -17.61 1.87
CA TYR A 199 -1.02 -17.22 2.08
C TYR A 199 -0.97 -15.77 2.56
N PHE A 200 -1.29 -15.57 3.85
CA PHE A 200 -1.34 -14.25 4.49
C PHE A 200 -0.07 -13.42 4.28
N THR A 201 1.09 -14.06 4.33
CA THR A 201 2.41 -13.41 4.14
C THR A 201 2.69 -12.97 2.70
N ARG A 202 1.87 -13.39 1.74
CA ARG A 202 1.98 -13.06 0.31
C ARG A 202 0.79 -12.26 -0.22
N GLY A 203 -0.25 -12.05 0.60
CA GLY A 203 -1.48 -11.39 0.15
C GLY A 203 -2.22 -12.20 -0.91
N LEU A 204 -2.22 -13.52 -0.82
CA LEU A 204 -2.72 -14.41 -1.86
C LEU A 204 -3.66 -15.46 -1.28
N ASP A 205 -4.83 -15.61 -1.91
CA ASP A 205 -5.66 -16.81 -1.76
C ASP A 205 -5.69 -17.63 -3.03
N ILE A 206 -5.65 -18.95 -2.88
CA ILE A 206 -5.74 -19.91 -3.98
C ILE A 206 -7.01 -20.72 -3.80
N LEU A 207 -7.97 -20.57 -4.71
CA LEU A 207 -9.18 -21.37 -4.76
C LEU A 207 -8.93 -22.65 -5.55
N PHE A 208 -9.14 -23.79 -4.90
CA PHE A 208 -9.11 -25.11 -5.53
C PHE A 208 -10.52 -25.62 -5.82
N ASP A 209 -10.65 -26.30 -6.95
CA ASP A 209 -11.82 -27.11 -7.26
C ASP A 209 -11.93 -28.29 -6.29
N GLY A 210 -13.10 -28.47 -5.70
CA GLY A 210 -13.34 -29.56 -4.76
C GLY A 210 -13.36 -30.96 -5.39
N GLN A 211 -13.58 -31.08 -6.70
CA GLN A 211 -13.65 -32.41 -7.35
C GLN A 211 -12.28 -32.85 -7.90
N THR A 212 -11.59 -31.95 -8.58
CA THR A 212 -10.33 -32.20 -9.27
C THR A 212 -9.12 -31.84 -8.42
N HIS A 213 -9.29 -31.07 -7.34
CA HIS A 213 -8.20 -30.51 -6.54
C HIS A 213 -7.19 -29.75 -7.42
N LYS A 214 -7.71 -28.92 -8.32
CA LYS A 214 -6.92 -28.10 -9.24
C LYS A 214 -7.23 -26.63 -9.03
N ILE A 215 -6.23 -25.76 -9.18
CA ILE A 215 -6.43 -24.32 -9.00
C ILE A 215 -7.46 -23.80 -10.00
N LYS A 216 -8.51 -23.18 -9.48
CA LYS A 216 -9.54 -22.46 -10.23
C LYS A 216 -9.26 -20.97 -10.32
N LYS A 217 -8.85 -20.35 -9.21
CA LYS A 217 -8.77 -18.89 -9.13
C LYS A 217 -7.72 -18.44 -8.13
N PHE A 218 -7.05 -17.34 -8.43
CA PHE A 218 -6.23 -16.59 -7.49
C PHE A 218 -6.97 -15.34 -7.02
N VAL A 219 -6.84 -15.01 -5.73
CA VAL A 219 -7.31 -13.73 -5.16
C VAL A 219 -6.11 -12.97 -4.64
N LEU A 220 -5.92 -11.74 -5.11
CA LEU A 220 -4.78 -10.89 -4.80
C LEU A 220 -5.24 -9.76 -3.88
N HIS A 221 -4.76 -9.78 -2.64
CA HIS A 221 -5.13 -8.83 -1.59
C HIS A 221 -4.14 -7.67 -1.51
N THR A 222 -4.64 -6.45 -1.38
CA THR A 222 -3.81 -5.23 -1.31
C THR A 222 -3.67 -4.68 0.11
N ASN A 223 -4.22 -5.39 1.10
CA ASN A 223 -4.26 -4.98 2.51
C ASN A 223 -4.92 -3.60 2.68
N PHE A 224 -6.09 -3.42 2.07
CA PHE A 224 -6.80 -2.14 2.09
C PHE A 224 -7.31 -1.79 3.51
N PRO A 225 -6.99 -0.60 4.06
CA PRO A 225 -7.38 -0.18 5.42
C PRO A 225 -8.89 -0.18 5.74
N GLY A 226 -9.75 -0.26 4.72
CA GLY A 226 -11.21 -0.36 4.87
C GLY A 226 -11.77 -1.78 4.80
N HIS A 227 -10.93 -2.81 4.64
CA HIS A 227 -11.36 -4.20 4.54
C HIS A 227 -11.45 -4.87 5.92
N ALA A 228 -12.38 -5.81 6.12
CA ALA A 228 -12.51 -6.56 7.38
C ALA A 228 -11.23 -7.35 7.73
N ASP A 229 -10.53 -7.83 6.72
CA ASP A 229 -9.26 -8.56 6.85
C ASP A 229 -8.03 -7.63 6.81
N PHE A 230 -8.20 -6.33 7.06
CA PHE A 230 -7.06 -5.42 7.15
C PHE A 230 -6.07 -5.91 8.22
N ASN A 231 -4.80 -5.93 7.85
CA ASN A 231 -3.68 -6.43 8.65
C ASN A 231 -3.67 -7.96 8.87
N SER A 232 -4.63 -8.70 8.29
CA SER A 232 -4.55 -10.17 8.17
C SER A 232 -3.63 -10.59 7.02
N TYR A 233 -3.58 -9.80 5.94
CA TYR A 233 -2.77 -10.05 4.76
C TYR A 233 -1.67 -9.00 4.58
N VAL A 234 -0.51 -9.43 4.10
CA VAL A 234 0.51 -8.54 3.50
C VAL A 234 -0.02 -8.06 2.15
N LYS A 235 0.32 -6.82 1.75
CA LYS A 235 -0.04 -6.31 0.42
C LYS A 235 0.66 -7.14 -0.66
N CYS A 236 -0.11 -7.74 -1.56
CA CYS A 236 0.39 -8.35 -2.79
C CYS A 236 0.75 -7.24 -3.79
N ASN A 237 2.03 -7.09 -4.13
CA ASN A 237 2.48 -6.11 -5.12
C ASN A 237 2.35 -6.68 -6.53
N PHE A 238 1.13 -6.98 -6.95
CA PHE A 238 0.91 -7.67 -8.21
C PHE A 238 1.12 -6.78 -9.44
N VAL A 239 1.45 -7.41 -10.56
CA VAL A 239 1.41 -6.83 -11.91
C VAL A 239 0.67 -7.82 -12.80
N ILE A 240 -0.57 -7.49 -13.17
CA ILE A 240 -1.34 -8.28 -14.12
C ILE A 240 -0.96 -7.82 -15.52
N GLN A 241 -0.46 -8.75 -16.33
CA GLN A 241 -0.15 -8.50 -17.73
C GLN A 241 -1.40 -8.80 -18.55
N CYS A 242 -2.01 -7.75 -19.12
CA CYS A 242 -3.06 -7.92 -20.11
C CYS A 242 -2.39 -8.25 -21.44
N LEU A 243 -2.89 -9.27 -22.16
CA LEU A 243 -2.33 -9.66 -23.45
C LEU A 243 -2.36 -8.47 -24.43
N PRO A 244 -1.26 -8.18 -25.16
CA PRO A 244 -1.34 -7.26 -26.27
C PRO A 244 -2.22 -7.87 -27.35
N SER A 245 -3.12 -7.09 -27.92
CA SER A 245 -3.58 -7.32 -29.28
C SER A 245 -2.34 -7.48 -30.15
N PHE A 246 -2.17 -8.62 -30.81
CA PHE A 246 -0.98 -8.92 -31.62
C PHE A 246 -0.74 -7.82 -32.67
N THR A 247 0.18 -6.91 -32.38
CA THR A 247 0.96 -6.18 -33.38
C THR A 247 2.36 -6.00 -32.80
N GLU A 248 3.32 -6.71 -33.40
CA GLU A 248 4.74 -6.63 -33.08
C GLU A 248 5.27 -5.24 -33.42
N GLN A 249 5.21 -4.30 -32.47
CA GLN A 249 6.07 -3.12 -32.38
C GLN A 249 5.78 -2.39 -31.06
N ASP A 250 6.84 -1.96 -30.38
CA ASP A 250 6.91 -1.06 -29.22
C ASP A 250 7.03 -1.69 -27.82
N GLU A 251 8.26 -1.75 -27.32
CA GLU A 251 8.58 -1.93 -25.88
C GLU A 251 8.05 -0.78 -24.98
N ALA A 252 7.57 0.32 -25.58
CA ALA A 252 6.89 1.41 -24.88
C ALA A 252 5.41 1.09 -24.58
N SER A 253 4.72 0.34 -25.46
CA SER A 253 3.28 0.00 -25.34
C SER A 253 3.01 -1.07 -24.27
N THR A 254 4.00 -1.87 -23.91
CA THR A 254 3.91 -2.87 -22.82
C THR A 254 3.79 -2.25 -21.42
N ARG A 255 3.97 -0.93 -21.26
CA ARG A 255 3.61 -0.23 -20.02
C ARG A 255 2.12 0.13 -19.94
N GLU A 256 1.42 0.25 -21.07
CA GLU A 256 0.01 0.69 -21.10
C GLU A 256 -0.97 -0.43 -20.72
N HIS A 257 -0.57 -1.69 -20.86
CA HIS A 257 -1.44 -2.85 -20.62
C HIS A 257 -1.12 -3.61 -19.31
N ARG A 258 -0.75 -2.89 -18.26
CA ARG A 258 -0.50 -3.50 -16.94
C ARG A 258 -1.43 -2.96 -15.87
N ILE A 259 -1.96 -3.86 -15.06
CA ILE A 259 -2.75 -3.49 -13.89
C ILE A 259 -1.92 -3.76 -12.63
N THR A 260 -1.90 -2.78 -11.75
CA THR A 260 -1.19 -2.78 -10.48
C THR A 260 -2.17 -2.41 -9.36
N PRO A 261 -1.82 -2.62 -8.07
CA PRO A 261 -2.64 -2.16 -6.95
C PRO A 261 -2.95 -0.66 -6.92
N ASN A 262 -2.24 0.15 -7.72
CA ASN A 262 -2.45 1.60 -7.79
C ASN A 262 -3.23 2.04 -9.04
N THR A 263 -3.60 1.11 -9.93
CA THR A 263 -4.38 1.38 -11.14
C THR A 263 -5.81 1.74 -10.77
N LYS A 264 -6.37 2.81 -11.34
CA LYS A 264 -7.73 3.27 -11.01
C LYS A 264 -8.79 2.38 -11.66
N TRP A 265 -9.95 2.23 -11.03
CA TRP A 265 -11.05 1.39 -11.55
C TRP A 265 -11.48 1.72 -12.98
N ASN A 266 -11.54 3.00 -13.35
CA ASN A 266 -11.90 3.39 -14.73
C ASN A 266 -10.89 2.84 -15.75
N GLN A 267 -9.59 2.85 -15.42
CA GLN A 267 -8.54 2.30 -16.28
C GLN A 267 -8.61 0.77 -16.34
N VAL A 268 -8.94 0.12 -15.21
CA VAL A 268 -9.18 -1.33 -15.18
C VAL A 268 -10.36 -1.70 -16.09
N GLN A 269 -11.44 -0.93 -16.06
CA GLN A 269 -12.62 -1.13 -16.91
C GLN A 269 -12.30 -0.90 -18.39
N GLU A 270 -11.46 0.09 -18.73
CA GLU A 270 -10.99 0.31 -20.10
C GLU A 270 -10.15 -0.88 -20.62
N LEU A 271 -9.34 -1.49 -19.76
CA LEU A 271 -8.45 -2.61 -20.13
C LEU A 271 -9.15 -3.98 -20.16
N LEU A 272 -10.07 -4.24 -19.22
CA LEU A 272 -10.68 -5.56 -19.01
C LEU A 272 -12.19 -5.61 -19.32
N GLY A 273 -12.85 -4.46 -19.51
CA GLY A 273 -14.27 -4.32 -19.75
C GLY A 273 -15.10 -4.07 -18.48
N ASP A 274 -16.43 -4.11 -18.60
CA ASP A 274 -17.33 -3.84 -17.48
C ASP A 274 -17.65 -5.10 -16.64
N ALA A 275 -17.26 -6.27 -17.14
CA ALA A 275 -17.49 -7.55 -16.49
C ALA A 275 -16.41 -7.81 -15.43
N GLY A 276 -16.75 -7.66 -14.15
CA GLY A 276 -15.88 -8.16 -13.07
C GLY A 276 -15.90 -7.41 -11.76
N ARG A 277 -16.36 -6.16 -11.72
CA ARG A 277 -16.34 -5.38 -10.49
C ARG A 277 -17.48 -5.81 -9.55
N ALA A 278 -17.11 -6.29 -8.37
CA ALA A 278 -18.02 -6.57 -7.26
C ALA A 278 -17.57 -5.80 -6.03
N ALA A 279 -18.52 -5.33 -5.22
CA ALA A 279 -18.21 -4.76 -3.92
C ALA A 279 -18.19 -5.89 -2.88
N ILE A 280 -17.08 -6.06 -2.16
CA ILE A 280 -16.99 -7.03 -1.05
C ILE A 280 -17.62 -6.45 0.21
N GLN A 281 -17.41 -5.15 0.44
CA GLN A 281 -17.95 -4.45 1.58
C GLN A 281 -18.57 -3.13 1.12
N THR A 282 -19.88 -3.15 0.93
CA THR A 282 -20.67 -1.98 0.48
C THR A 282 -21.00 -1.00 1.61
N GLN A 283 -20.91 -1.44 2.87
CA GLN A 283 -21.19 -0.57 4.01
C GLN A 283 -19.98 0.29 4.35
N GLY A 284 -19.95 1.50 3.79
CA GLY A 284 -19.40 2.64 4.52
C GLY A 284 -20.28 2.85 5.75
N SER A 285 -19.92 2.26 6.88
CA SER A 285 -20.53 2.66 8.14
C SER A 285 -19.93 4.01 8.57
N THR A 286 -20.56 4.68 9.53
CA THR A 286 -19.95 5.82 10.25
C THR A 286 -18.58 5.48 10.87
N ILE A 287 -18.18 4.21 10.87
CA ILE A 287 -16.95 3.66 11.46
C ILE A 287 -15.85 3.43 10.40
N ASN A 288 -16.17 3.33 9.11
CA ASN A 288 -15.18 3.12 8.05
C ASN A 288 -14.92 4.39 7.22
N PRO A 289 -13.85 5.16 7.51
CA PRO A 289 -13.54 6.40 6.79
C PRO A 289 -13.00 6.16 5.37
N PHE A 290 -12.70 4.91 4.99
CA PHE A 290 -12.09 4.55 3.70
C PHE A 290 -13.12 4.19 2.62
N GLY A 291 -14.41 4.12 2.96
CA GLY A 291 -15.48 3.79 2.03
C GLY A 291 -15.55 2.30 1.70
N SER A 292 -16.24 1.97 0.59
CA SER A 292 -16.45 0.59 0.16
C SER A 292 -15.18 -0.02 -0.43
N THR A 293 -14.92 -1.29 -0.11
CA THR A 293 -13.86 -2.08 -0.74
C THR A 293 -14.42 -2.85 -1.93
N PHE A 294 -13.75 -2.71 -3.07
CA PHE A 294 -14.14 -3.35 -4.33
C PHE A 294 -13.12 -4.42 -4.69
N VAL A 295 -13.59 -5.45 -5.39
CA VAL A 295 -12.77 -6.44 -6.05
C VAL A 295 -13.19 -6.55 -7.50
N TYR A 296 -12.21 -6.74 -8.36
CA TYR A 296 -12.41 -6.96 -9.77
C TYR A 296 -12.01 -8.40 -10.11
N GLY A 297 -12.98 -9.19 -10.54
CA GLY A 297 -12.79 -10.55 -11.00
C GLY A 297 -12.68 -10.61 -12.52
N TYR A 298 -11.55 -11.08 -13.03
CA TYR A 298 -11.31 -11.29 -14.45
C TYR A 298 -10.52 -12.57 -14.68
N ARG A 299 -11.01 -13.46 -15.55
CA ARG A 299 -10.32 -14.67 -16.04
C ARG A 299 -9.42 -15.36 -14.99
N ASN A 300 -10.06 -16.12 -14.11
CA ASN A 300 -9.40 -16.89 -13.04
C ASN A 300 -8.58 -16.05 -12.04
N ILE A 301 -8.65 -14.72 -12.08
CA ILE A 301 -8.05 -13.83 -11.08
C ILE A 301 -9.14 -12.95 -10.47
N ALA A 302 -9.01 -12.67 -9.18
CA ALA A 302 -9.71 -11.59 -8.50
C ALA A 302 -8.67 -10.72 -7.79
N PHE A 303 -8.84 -9.41 -7.84
CA PHE A 303 -7.89 -8.47 -7.21
C PHE A 303 -8.60 -7.24 -6.65
N GLU A 304 -8.04 -6.70 -5.58
CA GLU A 304 -8.46 -5.45 -4.91
C GLU A 304 -7.83 -4.20 -5.53
#